data_AF-X0P938-F1
#
_entry.id   AF-X0P938-F1
#
_cell.length_a   1.000
_cell.length_b   1.000
_cell.length_c   1.000
_cell.angle_alpha   90.00
_cell.angle_beta   90.00
_cell.angle_gamma   90.00
#
_symmetry.space_group_name_H-M   'P 1'
#
loop_
_entity.id
_entity.type
_entity.pdbx_description
1 polymer ?
#
loop_
_entity_poly.entity_id
_entity_poly.type
_entity_poly.pdbx_seq_one_letter_code
_entity_poly.pdbx_strand_id
1 'polypeptide(L)'
;MIFTMKNERILYMDDVSKLMRRHTYVTKTSTSFIYGILVSIAVNFFWTPGHIYSSGITGLAQLLNTISSRTFPMTISTGLGLFLLNVPLFLLAWRGIGREFTIFTIITVFLSSFMIQLLKPIPLTHDPIICAIFGGAVNGFGTGTALKNGISTGGLDILGLVIRERTGRSIGSVNIAFNA
;
A
#
# COMPACT_ATOMS: atom_id res chain seq x y z
N MET A 1 -41.55 20.24 23.48
CA MET A 1 -41.70 19.30 22.34
C MET A 1 -40.63 19.50 21.27
N ILE A 2 -40.44 20.71 20.71
CA ILE A 2 -39.44 20.99 19.65
C ILE A 2 -37.98 20.78 20.11
N PHE A 3 -37.66 21.12 21.38
CA PHE A 3 -36.31 20.97 21.93
C PHE A 3 -35.90 19.49 22.12
N THR A 4 -36.85 18.64 22.55
CA THR A 4 -36.67 17.20 22.71
C THR A 4 -36.41 16.51 21.37
N MET A 5 -37.17 16.86 20.33
CA MET A 5 -36.99 16.30 18.98
C MET A 5 -35.65 16.68 18.32
N LYS A 6 -35.09 17.86 18.63
CA LYS A 6 -33.76 18.25 18.15
C LYS A 6 -32.66 17.42 18.80
N ASN A 7 -32.80 17.12 20.09
CA ASN A 7 -31.83 16.31 20.84
C ASN A 7 -31.82 14.85 20.38
N GLU A 8 -32.98 14.27 20.10
CA GLU A 8 -33.11 12.92 19.54
C GLU A 8 -32.52 12.81 18.13
N ARG A 9 -32.70 13.85 17.29
CA ARG A 9 -32.11 13.89 15.94
C ARG A 9 -30.58 13.98 15.97
N ILE A 10 -30.01 14.72 16.93
CA ILE A 10 -28.56 14.81 17.14
C ILE A 10 -28.02 13.44 17.59
N LEU A 11 -28.66 12.80 18.57
CA LEU A 11 -28.28 11.48 19.06
C LEU A 11 -28.31 10.43 17.94
N TYR A 12 -29.35 10.45 17.10
CA TYR A 12 -29.47 9.55 15.95
C TYR A 12 -28.36 9.79 14.90
N MET A 13 -28.04 11.05 14.60
CA MET A 13 -26.94 11.38 13.68
C MET A 13 -25.57 10.96 14.24
N ASP A 14 -25.36 11.05 15.55
CA ASP A 14 -24.16 10.55 16.20
C ASP A 14 -24.04 9.03 16.07
N ASP A 15 -25.13 8.27 16.31
CA ASP A 15 -25.14 6.81 16.15
C ASP A 15 -24.89 6.37 14.70
N VAL A 16 -25.52 7.02 13.73
CA VAL A 16 -25.29 6.75 12.29
C VAL A 16 -23.85 7.06 11.90
N SER A 17 -23.27 8.16 12.38
CA SER A 17 -21.86 8.52 12.11
C SER A 17 -20.89 7.49 12.72
N LYS A 18 -21.20 6.99 13.91
CA LYS A 18 -20.42 5.95 14.62
C LYS A 18 -20.46 4.63 13.86
N LEU A 19 -21.63 4.26 13.34
CA LEU A 19 -21.83 3.06 12.52
C LEU A 19 -21.07 3.15 11.19
N MET A 20 -21.15 4.29 10.50
CA MET A 20 -20.42 4.54 9.25
C MET A 20 -18.90 4.47 9.46
N ARG A 21 -18.39 5.13 10.51
CA ARG A 21 -16.96 5.05 10.86
C ARG A 21 -16.53 3.62 11.13
N ARG A 22 -17.29 2.85 11.91
CA ARG A 22 -16.96 1.44 12.17
C ARG A 22 -16.86 0.62 10.89
N HIS A 23 -17.79 0.81 9.94
CA HIS A 23 -17.73 0.15 8.64
C HIS A 23 -16.47 0.53 7.86
N THR A 24 -16.12 1.82 7.80
CA THR A 24 -14.91 2.29 7.11
C THR A 24 -13.64 1.67 7.70
N TYR A 25 -13.53 1.61 9.03
CA TYR A 25 -12.34 1.08 9.71
C TYR A 25 -12.18 -0.43 9.48
N VAL A 26 -13.29 -1.18 9.51
CA VAL A 26 -13.28 -2.62 9.21
C VAL A 26 -12.89 -2.86 7.75
N THR A 27 -13.47 -2.13 6.80
CA THR A 27 -13.14 -2.25 5.38
C THR A 27 -11.67 -1.93 5.11
N LYS A 28 -11.13 -0.89 5.75
CA LYS A 28 -9.72 -0.52 5.62
C LYS A 28 -8.80 -1.63 6.15
N THR A 29 -9.11 -2.16 7.33
CA THR A 29 -8.30 -3.21 7.96
C THR A 29 -8.35 -4.51 7.15
N SER A 30 -9.54 -4.95 6.71
CA SER A 30 -9.68 -6.16 5.89
C SER A 30 -8.96 -6.03 4.56
N THR A 31 -9.08 -4.87 3.89
CA THR A 31 -8.39 -4.60 2.63
C THR A 31 -6.88 -4.60 2.80
N SER A 32 -6.37 -4.05 3.91
CA SER A 32 -4.93 -4.07 4.22
C SER A 32 -4.38 -5.49 4.32
N PHE A 33 -5.13 -6.37 4.97
CA PHE A 33 -4.76 -7.77 5.11
C PHE A 33 -4.80 -8.53 3.79
N ILE A 34 -5.88 -8.35 3.01
CA ILE A 34 -6.01 -8.93 1.68
C ILE A 34 -4.86 -8.45 0.78
N TYR A 35 -4.56 -7.14 0.80
CA TYR A 35 -3.45 -6.58 0.04
C TYR A 35 -2.12 -7.23 0.43
N GLY A 36 -1.83 -7.37 1.74
CA GLY A 36 -0.61 -7.99 2.23
C GLY A 36 -0.40 -9.41 1.71
N ILE A 37 -1.46 -10.21 1.62
CA ILE A 37 -1.42 -11.54 1.01
C ILE A 37 -1.16 -11.46 -0.49
N LEU A 38 -1.91 -10.61 -1.21
CA LEU A 38 -1.79 -10.48 -2.67
C LEU A 38 -0.40 -10.00 -3.09
N VAL A 39 0.15 -8.97 -2.43
CA VAL A 39 1.50 -8.48 -2.75
C VAL A 39 2.56 -9.51 -2.39
N SER A 40 2.38 -10.27 -1.31
CA SER A 40 3.29 -11.36 -0.97
C SER A 40 3.30 -12.45 -2.03
N ILE A 41 2.12 -12.85 -2.54
CA ILE A 41 2.01 -13.80 -3.66
C ILE A 41 2.70 -13.24 -4.91
N ALA A 42 2.42 -11.98 -5.27
CA ALA A 42 3.05 -11.33 -6.42
C ALA A 42 4.59 -11.33 -6.33
N VAL A 43 5.13 -10.94 -5.17
CA VAL A 43 6.56 -10.85 -4.93
C VAL A 43 7.21 -12.24 -4.86
N ASN A 44 6.65 -13.16 -4.08
CA ASN A 44 7.32 -14.43 -3.77
C ASN A 44 7.08 -15.51 -4.83
N PHE A 45 5.94 -15.54 -5.51
CA PHE A 45 5.61 -16.62 -6.43
C PHE A 45 5.88 -16.28 -7.91
N PHE A 46 5.90 -14.98 -8.23
CA PHE A 46 6.10 -14.51 -9.61
C PHE A 46 7.39 -13.70 -9.76
N TRP A 47 7.52 -12.58 -9.05
CA TRP A 47 8.63 -11.64 -9.30
C TRP A 47 9.99 -12.15 -8.83
N THR A 48 10.09 -12.70 -7.62
CA THR A 48 11.37 -13.22 -7.10
C THR A 48 11.86 -14.42 -7.92
N PRO A 49 11.04 -15.44 -8.24
CA PRO A 49 11.47 -16.56 -9.08
C PRO A 49 11.74 -16.19 -10.55
N GLY A 50 11.03 -15.19 -11.08
CA GLY A 50 11.24 -14.68 -12.44
C GLY A 50 12.39 -13.69 -12.59
N HIS A 51 13.11 -13.36 -11.51
CA HIS A 51 14.14 -12.31 -11.46
C HIS A 51 13.65 -10.94 -11.93
N ILE A 52 12.41 -10.61 -11.56
CA ILE A 52 11.73 -9.37 -11.92
C ILE A 52 11.69 -8.47 -10.69
N TYR A 53 12.13 -7.24 -10.87
CA TYR A 53 11.96 -6.20 -9.87
C TYR A 53 10.63 -5.49 -10.09
N SER A 54 9.90 -5.28 -9.00
CA SER A 54 8.71 -4.45 -9.01
C SER A 54 9.05 -2.99 -9.34
N SER A 55 8.04 -2.17 -9.58
CA SER A 55 8.19 -0.72 -9.69
C SER A 55 8.14 -0.07 -8.29
N GLY A 56 8.75 1.11 -8.16
CA GLY A 56 8.69 1.93 -6.95
C GLY A 56 9.43 1.32 -5.75
N ILE A 57 8.90 1.54 -4.54
CA ILE A 57 9.57 1.21 -3.28
C ILE A 57 9.76 -0.30 -3.09
N THR A 58 8.80 -1.13 -3.51
CA THR A 58 8.94 -2.60 -3.46
C THR A 58 10.09 -3.09 -4.32
N GLY A 59 10.25 -2.52 -5.52
CA GLY A 59 11.37 -2.83 -6.41
C GLY A 59 12.70 -2.42 -5.82
N LEU A 60 12.77 -1.22 -5.23
CA LEU A 60 13.95 -0.76 -4.51
C LEU A 60 14.29 -1.67 -3.32
N ALA A 61 13.30 -2.16 -2.57
CA ALA A 61 13.52 -3.11 -1.49
C ALA A 61 14.08 -4.45 -2.00
N GLN A 62 13.57 -4.96 -3.12
CA GLN A 62 14.12 -6.16 -3.78
C GLN A 62 15.55 -5.91 -4.26
N LEU A 63 15.84 -4.74 -4.84
CA LEU A 63 17.19 -4.38 -5.28
C LEU A 63 18.17 -4.33 -4.10
N LEU A 64 17.76 -3.71 -2.99
CA LEU A 64 18.55 -3.68 -1.76
C LEU A 64 18.79 -5.08 -1.21
N ASN A 65 17.81 -5.98 -1.28
CA ASN A 65 17.99 -7.38 -0.90
C ASN A 65 19.07 -8.06 -1.77
N THR A 66 19.01 -7.90 -3.10
CA THR A 66 19.98 -8.47 -4.03
C THR A 66 21.39 -7.90 -3.84
N ILE A 67 21.51 -6.59 -3.62
CA ILE A 67 22.83 -5.95 -3.41
C ILE A 67 23.39 -6.34 -2.04
N SER A 68 22.55 -6.33 -1.00
CA SER A 68 22.98 -6.65 0.37
C SER A 68 23.44 -8.08 0.50
N SER A 69 22.74 -9.02 -0.15
CA SER A 69 23.15 -10.44 -0.19
C SER A 69 24.46 -10.71 -0.91
N ARG A 70 24.88 -9.83 -1.84
CA ARG A 70 26.15 -9.96 -2.55
C ARG A 70 27.31 -9.23 -1.87
N THR A 71 27.04 -8.14 -1.16
CA THR A 71 28.07 -7.18 -0.72
C THR A 71 28.31 -7.21 0.79
N PHE A 72 27.28 -7.52 1.58
CA PHE A 72 27.32 -7.43 3.04
C PHE A 72 27.12 -8.81 3.68
N PRO A 73 27.69 -9.04 4.89
CA PRO A 73 27.43 -10.26 5.66
C PRO A 73 25.99 -10.33 6.22
N MET A 74 25.22 -9.24 6.12
CA MET A 74 23.85 -9.16 6.60
C MET A 74 22.89 -8.93 5.44
N THR A 75 21.89 -9.82 5.31
CA THR A 75 20.88 -9.74 4.26
C THR A 75 19.67 -8.93 4.73
N ILE A 76 19.45 -7.77 4.12
CA ILE A 76 18.20 -7.02 4.32
C ILE A 76 17.10 -7.73 3.53
N SER A 77 16.12 -8.34 4.22
CA SER A 77 15.00 -9.00 3.54
C SER A 77 14.15 -7.98 2.77
N THR A 78 13.53 -8.39 1.66
CA THR A 78 12.64 -7.52 0.87
C THR A 78 11.53 -6.92 1.74
N GLY A 79 10.95 -7.69 2.66
CA GLY A 79 9.94 -7.19 3.59
C GLY A 79 10.47 -6.10 4.52
N LEU A 80 11.66 -6.29 5.10
CA LEU A 80 12.28 -5.29 5.97
C LEU A 80 12.66 -4.02 5.19
N GLY A 81 13.25 -4.18 4.00
CA GLY A 81 13.59 -3.07 3.10
C GLY A 81 12.35 -2.25 2.71
N LEU A 82 11.23 -2.92 2.40
CA LEU A 82 9.97 -2.28 2.07
C LEU A 82 9.46 -1.40 3.22
N PHE A 83 9.53 -1.90 4.45
CA PHE A 83 9.07 -1.14 5.62
C PHE A 83 9.98 0.05 5.90
N LEU A 84 11.30 -0.14 5.89
CA LEU A 84 12.28 0.92 6.19
C LEU A 84 12.26 2.04 5.15
N LEU A 85 12.21 1.70 3.86
CA LEU A 85 12.11 2.70 2.78
C LEU A 85 10.82 3.51 2.84
N ASN A 86 9.77 2.97 3.46
CA ASN A 86 8.50 3.65 3.63
C ASN A 86 8.46 4.65 4.80
N VAL A 87 9.34 4.52 5.78
CA VAL A 87 9.41 5.43 6.94
C VAL A 87 9.41 6.91 6.53
N PRO A 88 10.27 7.37 5.60
CA PRO A 88 10.22 8.77 5.14
C PRO A 88 8.91 9.12 4.43
N LEU A 89 8.31 8.19 3.69
CA LEU A 89 7.03 8.40 3.01
C LEU A 89 5.87 8.54 4.01
N PHE A 90 5.90 7.81 5.13
CA PHE A 90 4.92 7.98 6.20
C PHE A 90 4.98 9.39 6.80
N LEU A 91 6.17 9.95 6.98
CA LEU A 91 6.33 11.32 7.45
C LEU A 91 5.76 12.34 6.46
N LEU A 92 5.94 12.10 5.16
CA LEU A 92 5.33 12.92 4.10
C LEU A 92 3.80 12.78 4.09
N ALA A 93 3.26 11.57 4.17
CA ALA A 93 1.82 11.32 4.21
C ALA A 93 1.15 11.96 5.44
N TRP A 94 1.83 11.93 6.59
CA TRP A 94 1.32 12.50 7.83
C TRP A 94 1.11 14.01 7.74
N ARG A 95 2.04 14.71 7.07
CA ARG A 95 1.96 16.16 6.83
C ARG A 95 1.18 16.53 5.57
N GLY A 96 1.05 15.61 4.62
CA GLY A 96 0.47 15.86 3.30
C GLY A 96 -1.02 15.56 3.20
N ILE A 97 -1.48 14.47 3.81
CA ILE A 97 -2.84 13.94 3.67
C ILE A 97 -3.55 13.91 5.03
N GLY A 98 -2.94 13.30 6.03
CA GLY A 98 -3.49 13.27 7.38
C GLY A 98 -3.14 12.02 8.19
N ARG A 99 -3.45 12.09 9.48
CA ARG A 99 -3.06 11.08 10.47
C ARG A 99 -3.75 9.73 10.25
N GLU A 100 -5.07 9.73 10.02
CA GLU A 100 -5.84 8.50 9.83
C GLU A 100 -5.33 7.71 8.62
N PHE A 101 -5.18 8.38 7.47
CA PHE A 101 -4.63 7.77 6.26
C PHE A 101 -3.24 7.16 6.50
N THR A 102 -2.38 7.88 7.19
CA THR A 102 -1.01 7.44 7.45
C THR A 102 -0.97 6.23 8.37
N ILE A 103 -1.78 6.19 9.43
CA ILE A 103 -1.86 5.04 10.34
C ILE A 103 -2.29 3.78 9.59
N PHE A 104 -3.35 3.87 8.78
CA PHE A 104 -3.79 2.71 7.99
C PHE A 104 -2.73 2.29 6.97
N THR A 105 -2.07 3.23 6.32
CA THR A 105 -0.97 2.94 5.39
C THR A 105 0.20 2.25 6.08
N ILE A 106 0.60 2.69 7.28
CA ILE A 106 1.63 2.03 8.09
C ILE A 106 1.22 0.58 8.39
N ILE A 107 -0.04 0.36 8.80
CA ILE A 107 -0.56 -0.99 9.06
C ILE A 107 -0.50 -1.84 7.78
N THR A 108 -0.94 -1.31 6.65
CA THR A 108 -0.90 -2.01 5.35
C THR A 108 0.52 -2.39 4.97
N VAL A 109 1.47 -1.46 5.02
CA VAL A 109 2.87 -1.74 4.69
C VAL A 109 3.48 -2.74 5.65
N PHE A 110 3.21 -2.61 6.96
CA PHE A 110 3.67 -3.56 7.96
C PHE A 110 3.15 -4.98 7.67
N LEU A 111 1.86 -5.14 7.41
CA LEU A 111 1.26 -6.42 7.03
C LEU A 111 1.85 -6.97 5.74
N SER A 112 2.03 -6.14 4.71
CA SER A 112 2.65 -6.54 3.45
C SER A 112 4.10 -6.99 3.65
N SER A 113 4.91 -6.22 4.38
CA SER A 113 6.28 -6.56 4.72
C SER A 113 6.38 -7.87 5.49
N PHE A 114 5.51 -8.05 6.49
CA PHE A 114 5.44 -9.27 7.27
C PHE A 114 5.03 -10.47 6.42
N MET A 115 3.99 -10.35 5.58
CA MET A 115 3.54 -11.42 4.70
C MET A 115 4.57 -11.77 3.62
N ILE A 116 5.29 -10.79 3.07
CA ILE A 116 6.39 -11.02 2.13
C ILE A 116 7.49 -11.85 2.78
N GLN A 117 7.80 -11.59 4.05
CA GLN A 117 8.82 -12.34 4.77
C GLN A 117 8.35 -13.71 5.26
N LEU A 118 7.06 -13.85 5.56
CA LEU A 118 6.44 -15.08 6.05
C LEU A 118 6.31 -16.13 4.93
N LEU A 119 5.85 -15.72 3.74
CA LEU A 119 5.71 -16.63 2.61
C LEU A 119 7.08 -16.83 1.95
N LYS A 120 7.54 -18.08 1.91
CA LYS A 120 8.75 -18.43 1.18
C LYS A 120 8.48 -18.41 -0.33
N PRO A 121 9.47 -18.04 -1.18
CA PRO A 121 9.33 -18.12 -2.62
C PRO A 121 9.01 -19.56 -3.07
N ILE A 122 7.91 -19.71 -3.80
CA ILE A 122 7.53 -20.98 -4.45
C ILE A 122 7.43 -20.66 -5.95
N PRO A 123 8.34 -21.16 -6.79
CA PRO A 123 8.31 -20.90 -8.22
C PRO A 123 7.10 -21.60 -8.84
N LEU A 124 6.12 -20.81 -9.31
CA LEU A 124 5.01 -21.34 -10.11
C LEU A 124 5.41 -21.51 -11.58
N THR A 125 6.31 -20.65 -12.07
CA THR A 125 6.88 -20.69 -13.40
C THR A 125 8.23 -19.97 -13.40
N HIS A 126 9.07 -20.27 -14.39
CA HIS A 126 10.34 -19.58 -14.63
C HIS A 126 10.30 -18.64 -15.84
N ASP A 127 9.19 -18.61 -16.58
CA ASP A 127 9.02 -17.69 -17.70
C ASP A 127 8.84 -16.25 -17.18
N PRO A 128 9.76 -15.32 -17.48
CA PRO A 128 9.70 -13.95 -16.96
C PRO A 128 8.47 -13.18 -17.48
N ILE A 129 7.96 -13.47 -18.67
CA ILE A 129 6.79 -12.79 -19.22
C ILE A 129 5.55 -13.20 -18.43
N ILE A 130 5.39 -14.49 -18.16
CA ILE A 130 4.28 -15.00 -17.33
C ILE A 130 4.36 -14.41 -15.93
N CYS A 131 5.55 -14.43 -15.32
CA CYS A 131 5.78 -13.83 -14.01
C CYS A 131 5.46 -12.32 -13.97
N ALA A 132 5.83 -11.58 -15.01
CA ALA A 132 5.53 -10.14 -15.11
C ALA A 132 4.02 -9.89 -15.15
N ILE A 133 3.31 -10.61 -16.03
CA ILE A 133 1.87 -10.41 -16.26
C ILE A 133 1.06 -10.80 -15.02
N PHE A 134 1.28 -12.00 -14.47
CA PHE A 134 0.51 -12.48 -13.32
C PHE A 134 0.89 -11.75 -12.03
N GLY A 135 2.19 -11.51 -11.78
CA GLY A 135 2.62 -10.70 -10.64
C GLY A 135 2.07 -9.27 -10.72
N GLY A 136 2.07 -8.67 -11.91
CA GLY A 136 1.47 -7.36 -12.18
C GLY A 136 -0.05 -7.35 -11.95
N ALA A 137 -0.78 -8.36 -12.44
CA ALA A 137 -2.22 -8.47 -12.28
C ALA A 137 -2.64 -8.64 -10.81
N VAL A 138 -1.98 -9.55 -10.08
CA VAL A 138 -2.27 -9.82 -8.66
C VAL A 138 -1.97 -8.58 -7.81
N ASN A 139 -0.78 -7.98 -7.96
CA ASN A 139 -0.43 -6.77 -7.23
C ASN A 139 -1.30 -5.58 -7.65
N GLY A 140 -1.63 -5.45 -8.94
CA GLY A 140 -2.49 -4.39 -9.47
C GLY A 140 -3.90 -4.45 -8.90
N PHE A 141 -4.49 -5.65 -8.82
CA PHE A 141 -5.79 -5.85 -8.18
C PHE A 141 -5.76 -5.49 -6.69
N GLY A 142 -4.73 -5.94 -5.96
CA GLY A 142 -4.55 -5.61 -4.55
C GLY A 142 -4.37 -4.10 -4.31
N THR A 143 -3.48 -3.47 -5.09
CA THR A 143 -3.19 -2.04 -5.00
C THR A 143 -4.41 -1.19 -5.36
N GLY A 144 -5.12 -1.54 -6.44
CA GLY A 144 -6.35 -0.85 -6.84
C GLY A 144 -7.43 -0.93 -5.77
N THR A 145 -7.59 -2.09 -5.12
CA THR A 145 -8.55 -2.26 -4.02
C THR A 145 -8.17 -1.45 -2.78
N ALA A 146 -6.88 -1.44 -2.41
CA ALA A 146 -6.37 -0.64 -1.30
C ALA A 146 -6.61 0.86 -1.51
N LEU A 147 -6.23 1.37 -2.69
CA LEU A 147 -6.41 2.77 -3.05
C LEU A 147 -7.87 3.19 -3.10
N LYS A 148 -8.75 2.32 -3.62
CA LYS A 148 -10.21 2.56 -3.64
C LYS A 148 -10.80 2.70 -2.22
N ASN A 149 -10.23 2.00 -1.24
CA ASN A 149 -10.65 2.08 0.16
C ASN A 149 -9.92 3.17 0.96
N GLY A 150 -9.19 4.06 0.29
CA GLY A 150 -8.53 5.21 0.92
C GLY A 150 -7.32 4.83 1.75
N ILE A 151 -6.59 3.80 1.33
CA ILE A 151 -5.33 3.35 1.94
C ILE A 151 -4.25 3.28 0.87
N SER A 152 -3.00 3.51 1.25
CA SER A 152 -1.86 3.33 0.36
C SER A 152 -1.11 2.03 0.64
N THR A 153 -0.43 1.54 -0.40
CA THR A 153 0.44 0.37 -0.35
C THR A 153 1.87 0.68 0.09
N GLY A 154 2.20 1.95 0.40
CA GLY A 154 3.55 2.36 0.78
C GLY A 154 4.50 2.55 -0.39
N GLY A 155 4.01 2.99 -1.52
CA GLY A 155 4.81 3.15 -2.72
C GLY A 155 4.82 4.58 -3.22
N LEU A 156 5.00 4.68 -4.53
CA LEU A 156 4.84 5.92 -5.29
C LEU A 156 3.40 6.47 -5.20
N ASP A 157 2.44 5.64 -4.79
CA ASP A 157 1.06 6.04 -4.54
C ASP A 157 0.94 7.03 -3.36
N ILE A 158 1.78 6.95 -2.32
CA ILE A 158 1.86 7.98 -1.27
C ILE A 158 2.22 9.33 -1.88
N LEU A 159 3.33 9.38 -2.63
CA LEU A 159 3.81 10.61 -3.28
C LEU A 159 2.72 11.17 -4.19
N GLY A 160 2.05 10.28 -4.91
CA GLY A 160 0.93 10.62 -5.76
C GLY A 160 -0.25 11.27 -5.09
N LEU A 161 -0.71 10.66 -4.01
CA LEU A 161 -1.81 11.18 -3.20
C LEU A 161 -1.42 12.50 -2.54
N VAL A 162 -0.17 12.63 -2.06
CA VAL A 162 0.33 13.89 -1.48
C VAL A 162 0.35 15.01 -2.51
N ILE A 163 0.87 14.75 -3.73
CA ILE A 163 0.86 15.73 -4.82
C ILE A 163 -0.58 16.12 -5.18
N ARG A 164 -1.47 15.14 -5.30
CA ARG A 164 -2.89 15.38 -5.60
C ARG A 164 -3.54 16.26 -4.53
N GLU A 165 -3.27 15.98 -3.25
CA GLU A 165 -3.82 16.75 -2.13
C GLU A 165 -3.30 18.19 -2.10
N ARG A 166 -2.02 18.39 -2.44
CA ARG A 166 -1.37 19.71 -2.43
C ARG A 166 -1.69 20.56 -3.65
N THR A 167 -1.84 19.95 -4.83
CA THR A 167 -1.96 20.67 -6.10
C THR A 167 -3.33 20.57 -6.75
N GLY A 168 -4.20 19.68 -6.27
CA GLY A 168 -5.47 19.34 -6.91
C GLY A 168 -5.31 18.61 -8.26
N ARG A 169 -4.09 18.41 -8.75
CA ARG A 169 -3.79 17.75 -10.03
C ARG A 169 -3.41 16.30 -9.82
N SER A 170 -3.88 15.42 -10.71
CA SER A 170 -3.45 14.02 -10.69
C SER A 170 -1.98 13.89 -11.10
N ILE A 171 -1.28 12.85 -10.64
CA ILE A 171 0.07 12.51 -11.12
C ILE A 171 0.11 12.41 -12.65
N GLY A 172 -0.95 11.88 -13.27
CA GLY A 172 -1.01 11.75 -14.73
C GLY A 172 -0.98 13.11 -15.42
N SER A 173 -1.76 14.07 -14.93
CA SER A 173 -1.75 15.44 -15.45
C SER A 173 -0.39 16.12 -15.26
N VAL A 174 0.28 15.87 -14.14
CA VAL A 174 1.62 16.38 -13.86
C VAL A 174 2.64 15.76 -14.82
N ASN A 175 2.61 14.44 -15.04
CA ASN A 175 3.51 13.77 -15.98
C ASN A 175 3.30 14.27 -17.42
N ILE A 176 2.05 14.41 -17.87
CA ILE A 176 1.76 14.94 -19.20
C ILE A 176 2.31 16.37 -19.33
N ALA A 177 2.15 17.21 -18.31
CA ALA A 177 2.70 18.57 -18.33
C ALA A 177 4.24 18.61 -18.32
N PHE A 178 4.91 17.65 -17.68
CA PHE A 178 6.37 17.54 -17.69
C PHE A 178 6.93 16.96 -18.99
N ASN A 179 6.16 16.12 -19.68
CA ASN A 179 6.57 15.46 -20.93
C ASN A 179 6.07 16.19 -22.20
N ALA A 180 5.31 17.27 -22.03
CA ALA A 180 4.86 18.15 -23.11
C ALA A 180 5.91 19.24 -23.38
#